data_AF-A0A4S2EQ88-F1
#
_entry.id   AF-A0A4S2EQ88-F1
#
_cell.length_a   1.000
_cell.length_b   1.000
_cell.length_c   1.000
_cell.angle_alpha   90.00
_cell.angle_beta   90.00
_cell.angle_gamma   90.00
#
_symmetry.space_group_name_H-M   'P 1'
#
loop_
_entity.id
_entity.type
_entity.pdbx_description
1 polymer ?
#
loop_
_entity_poly.entity_id
_entity_poly.type
_entity_poly.pdbx_seq_one_letter_code
_entity_poly.pdbx_strand_id
1 'polypeptide(L)'
;MFERLIAYHILELLKESLEEIIQRSERIRFADDFLSSNEGVILLDSICMKLSAVGESVKNLDKITKREFLSNYPEIPWKNVMGVRDVIVHQL
;
A
#
# COMPACT_ATOMS: atom_id res chain seq x y z
N MET A 1 23.12 -11.69 -3.64
CA MET A 1 22.21 -12.86 -3.76
C MET A 1 21.03 -12.73 -2.79
N PHE A 2 21.27 -12.44 -1.50
CA PHE A 2 20.22 -12.29 -0.48
C PHE A 2 19.30 -11.07 -0.70
N GLU A 3 19.85 -9.90 -1.07
CA GLU A 3 19.08 -8.67 -1.33
C GLU A 3 18.01 -8.85 -2.42
N ARG A 4 18.31 -9.62 -3.48
CA ARG A 4 17.36 -9.91 -4.56
C ARG A 4 16.22 -10.81 -4.09
N LEU A 5 16.49 -11.79 -3.22
CA LEU A 5 15.45 -12.65 -2.64
C LEU A 5 14.53 -11.84 -1.72
N ILE A 6 15.09 -10.95 -0.90
CA ILE A 6 14.28 -10.05 -0.06
C ILE A 6 13.42 -9.14 -0.94
N ALA A 7 14.00 -8.53 -1.98
CA ALA A 7 13.25 -7.66 -2.89
C ALA A 7 12.09 -8.40 -3.57
N TYR A 8 12.33 -9.63 -4.03
CA TYR A 8 11.28 -10.47 -4.60
C TYR A 8 10.17 -10.77 -3.59
N HIS A 9 10.53 -11.15 -2.36
CA HIS A 9 9.56 -11.41 -1.31
C HIS A 9 8.72 -10.16 -0.96
N ILE A 10 9.33 -8.97 -0.89
CA ILE A 10 8.59 -7.72 -0.67
C ILE A 10 7.61 -7.45 -1.83
N LEU A 11 8.02 -7.71 -3.08
CA LEU A 11 7.14 -7.55 -4.23
C LEU A 11 5.93 -8.51 -4.18
N GLU A 12 6.12 -9.75 -3.73
CA GLU A 12 5.02 -10.70 -3.51
C GLU A 12 4.05 -10.20 -2.43
N LEU A 13 4.57 -9.77 -1.27
CA LEU A 13 3.74 -9.21 -0.19
C LEU A 13 2.97 -7.95 -0.63
N LEU A 14 3.61 -7.10 -1.43
CA LEU A 14 2.97 -5.92 -2.01
C LEU A 14 1.82 -6.33 -2.93
N LYS A 15 2.05 -7.30 -3.81
CA LYS A 15 1.02 -7.81 -4.72
C LYS A 15 -0.18 -8.36 -3.94
N GLU A 16 0.05 -9.26 -2.99
CA GLU A 16 -1.00 -9.84 -2.16
C GLU A 16 -1.79 -8.77 -1.39
N SER A 17 -1.09 -7.79 -0.81
CA SER A 17 -1.73 -6.69 -0.08
C SER A 17 -2.63 -5.84 -0.97
N LEU A 18 -2.18 -5.53 -2.19
CA LEU A 18 -2.95 -4.76 -3.16
C LEU A 18 -4.16 -5.54 -3.68
N GLU A 19 -4.00 -6.84 -3.97
CA GLU A 19 -5.10 -7.73 -4.37
C GLU A 19 -6.18 -7.80 -3.28
N GLU A 20 -5.77 -7.93 -2.01
CA GLU A 20 -6.71 -7.90 -0.89
C GLU A 20 -7.42 -6.56 -0.73
N ILE A 21 -6.73 -5.42 -0.91
CA ILE A 21 -7.37 -4.10 -0.88
C ILE A 21 -8.45 -4.02 -1.96
N ILE A 22 -8.11 -4.40 -3.19
CA ILE A 22 -9.04 -4.40 -4.32
C ILE A 22 -10.25 -5.27 -3.99
N GLN A 23 -10.04 -6.51 -3.55
CA GLN A 23 -11.10 -7.45 -3.21
C GLN A 23 -12.03 -6.90 -2.11
N ARG A 24 -11.45 -6.34 -1.03
CA ARG A 24 -12.20 -5.75 0.08
C ARG A 24 -13.01 -4.54 -0.34
N SER A 25 -12.51 -3.77 -1.32
CA SER A 25 -13.18 -2.59 -1.84
C SER A 25 -14.26 -2.88 -2.91
N GLU A 26 -14.42 -4.13 -3.38
CA GLU A 26 -15.33 -4.47 -4.50
C GLU A 26 -16.77 -4.02 -4.31
N ARG A 27 -17.25 -4.01 -3.06
CA ARG A 27 -18.63 -3.64 -2.71
C ARG A 27 -18.83 -2.15 -2.50
N ILE A 28 -17.73 -1.39 -2.43
CA ILE A 28 -17.75 0.06 -2.28
C ILE A 28 -17.97 0.70 -3.65
N ARG A 29 -18.95 1.58 -3.74
CA ARG A 29 -19.30 2.35 -4.94
C ARG A 29 -19.06 3.83 -4.72
N PHE A 30 -19.29 4.31 -3.50
CA PHE A 30 -19.13 5.70 -3.09
C PHE A 30 -18.40 5.79 -1.75
N ALA A 31 -17.79 6.94 -1.46
CA ALA A 31 -17.12 7.17 -0.18
C ALA A 31 -18.06 6.97 1.02
N ASP A 32 -19.33 7.36 0.87
CA ASP A 32 -20.36 7.21 1.91
C ASP A 32 -20.64 5.76 2.28
N ASP A 33 -20.35 4.79 1.40
CA ASP A 33 -20.54 3.36 1.70
C ASP A 33 -19.62 2.90 2.85
N PHE A 34 -18.47 3.55 3.04
CA PHE A 34 -17.59 3.31 4.18
C PHE A 34 -18.15 3.88 5.49
N LEU A 35 -18.99 4.92 5.44
CA LEU A 35 -19.45 5.63 6.62
C LEU A 35 -20.90 5.26 7.02
N SER A 36 -21.59 4.54 6.13
CA SER A 36 -23.01 4.21 6.30
C SER A 36 -23.29 3.07 7.27
N SER A 37 -22.27 2.32 7.71
CA SER A 37 -22.41 1.28 8.74
C SER A 37 -21.12 1.05 9.52
N ASN A 38 -21.24 0.40 10.69
CA ASN A 38 -20.07 0.01 11.48
C ASN A 38 -19.14 -0.94 10.70
N GLU A 39 -19.71 -1.85 9.90
CA GLU A 39 -18.93 -2.74 9.04
C GLU A 39 -18.17 -1.96 7.96
N GLY A 40 -18.79 -0.92 7.38
CA GLY A 40 -18.13 -0.01 6.44
C GLY A 40 -16.94 0.70 7.07
N VAL A 41 -17.08 1.20 8.31
CA VAL A 41 -16.00 1.90 9.02
C VAL A 41 -14.87 0.93 9.35
N ILE A 42 -15.19 -0.27 9.83
CA ILE A 42 -14.19 -1.32 10.09
C ILE A 42 -13.44 -1.70 8.80
N LEU A 43 -14.16 -1.76 7.67
CA LEU A 43 -13.56 -2.03 6.37
C LEU A 43 -12.61 -0.90 5.94
N LEU A 44 -13.00 0.36 6.16
CA LEU A 44 -12.15 1.53 5.89
C LEU A 44 -10.86 1.46 6.71
N ASP A 45 -10.96 1.25 8.02
CA ASP A 45 -9.79 1.10 8.90
C ASP A 45 -8.87 -0.01 8.41
N SER A 46 -9.45 -1.14 8.00
CA SER A 46 -8.72 -2.28 7.47
C SER A 46 -7.95 -1.95 6.19
N ILE A 47 -8.56 -1.21 5.27
CA ILE A 47 -7.92 -0.76 4.02
C ILE A 47 -6.83 0.27 4.33
N CYS A 48 -7.08 1.22 5.23
CA CYS A 48 -6.09 2.22 5.65
C CYS A 48 -4.84 1.60 6.29
N MET A 49 -5.01 0.55 7.10
CA MET A 49 -3.89 -0.22 7.65
C MET A 49 -3.08 -0.90 6.53
N LYS A 50 -3.74 -1.55 5.57
CA LYS A 50 -3.06 -2.20 4.44
C LYS A 50 -2.33 -1.20 3.54
N LEU A 51 -2.95 -0.06 3.22
CA LEU A 51 -2.32 1.00 2.44
C LEU A 51 -1.07 1.56 3.15
N SER A 52 -1.14 1.74 4.47
CA SER A 52 0.02 2.15 5.26
C SER A 52 1.16 1.12 5.19
N ALA A 53 0.84 -0.18 5.26
CA ALA A 53 1.82 -1.25 5.12
C ALA A 53 2.42 -1.32 3.71
N VAL A 54 1.64 -1.03 2.67
CA VAL A 54 2.12 -0.92 1.28
C VAL A 54 3.14 0.21 1.16
N GLY A 55 2.85 1.41 1.69
CA GLY A 55 3.78 2.53 1.66
C GLY A 55 5.12 2.21 2.33
N GLU A 56 5.09 1.59 3.52
CA GLU A 56 6.30 1.17 4.24
C GLU A 56 7.07 0.08 3.47
N SER A 57 6.36 -0.88 2.87
CA SER A 57 6.97 -1.96 2.08
C SER A 57 7.68 -1.42 0.83
N VAL A 58 7.08 -0.46 0.12
CA VAL A 58 7.73 0.21 -1.02
C VAL A 58 8.97 1.00 -0.57
N LYS A 59 8.91 1.69 0.57
CA LYS A 59 10.05 2.41 1.13
C LYS A 59 11.20 1.47 1.52
N ASN A 60 10.87 0.30 2.06
CA ASN A 60 11.86 -0.73 2.35
C ASN A 60 12.47 -1.30 1.07
N LEU A 61 11.65 -1.56 0.05
CA LEU A 61 12.11 -2.01 -1.27
C LEU A 61 13.10 -1.02 -1.90
N ASP A 62 12.79 0.27 -1.88
CA ASP A 62 13.67 1.34 -2.35
C ASP A 62 15.03 1.32 -1.63
N LYS A 63 15.00 1.14 -0.30
CA LYS A 63 16.20 1.07 0.53
C LYS A 63 17.08 -0.13 0.20
N ILE A 64 16.51 -1.34 0.14
CA ILE A 64 17.30 -2.56 -0.10
C ILE A 64 17.82 -2.64 -1.54
N THR A 65 17.11 -2.03 -2.48
CA THR A 65 17.53 -1.93 -3.89
C THR A 65 18.40 -0.71 -4.15
N LYS A 66 18.84 0.01 -3.10
CA LYS A 66 19.73 1.18 -3.18
C LYS A 66 19.22 2.28 -4.09
N ARG A 67 17.89 2.40 -4.24
CA ARG A 67 17.20 3.36 -5.12
C ARG A 67 17.42 3.13 -6.62
N GLU A 68 17.99 1.99 -6.99
CA GLU A 68 18.30 1.65 -8.38
C GLU A 68 17.15 0.91 -9.08
N PHE A 69 16.25 0.27 -8.33
CA PHE A 69 15.15 -0.50 -8.92
C PHE A 69 13.96 0.36 -9.30
N LEU A 70 13.42 1.15 -8.35
CA LEU A 70 12.22 1.96 -8.58
C LEU A 70 12.44 3.08 -9.60
N SER A 71 13.67 3.57 -9.74
CA SER A 71 14.03 4.58 -10.75
C SER A 71 13.88 4.09 -12.19
N ASN A 72 13.79 2.77 -12.43
CA ASN A 72 13.47 2.21 -13.74
C ASN A 72 11.98 2.33 -14.12
N TYR A 73 11.13 2.74 -13.17
CA TYR A 73 9.68 2.90 -13.35
C TYR A 73 9.24 4.33 -12.96
N PRO A 74 9.75 5.37 -13.64
CA PRO A 74 9.52 6.77 -13.27
C PRO A 74 8.07 7.24 -13.48
N GLU A 75 7.26 6.48 -14.21
CA GLU A 75 5.83 6.74 -14.41
C GLU A 75 5.01 6.59 -13.13
N ILE A 76 5.53 5.85 -12.14
CA ILE A 76 4.89 5.68 -10.83
C ILE A 76 5.43 6.77 -9.89
N PRO A 77 4.56 7.56 -9.21
CA PRO A 77 4.98 8.60 -8.29
C PRO A 77 5.43 7.99 -6.94
N TRP A 78 6.56 7.29 -6.92
CA TRP A 78 7.03 6.50 -5.78
C TRP A 78 7.12 7.28 -4.46
N LYS A 79 7.47 8.57 -4.51
CA LYS A 79 7.48 9.45 -3.33
C LYS A 79 6.09 9.54 -2.68
N ASN A 80 5.04 9.65 -3.49
CA ASN A 80 3.66 9.73 -3.01
C ASN A 80 3.20 8.37 -2.49
N VAL A 81 3.58 7.28 -3.17
CA VAL A 81 3.28 5.91 -2.72
C VAL A 81 3.89 5.63 -1.34
N MET A 82 5.17 5.98 -1.15
CA MET A 82 5.84 5.85 0.15
C MET A 82 5.23 6.75 1.23
N GLY A 83 4.70 7.92 0.84
CA GLY A 83 4.06 8.89 1.73
C GLY A 83 2.61 8.58 2.09
N VAL A 84 2.00 7.51 1.56
CA VAL A 84 0.58 7.22 1.79
C VAL A 84 0.25 7.03 3.27
N ARG A 85 1.17 6.41 4.04
CA ARG A 85 1.05 6.25 5.49
C ARG A 85 0.96 7.60 6.20
N ASP A 86 1.79 8.56 5.79
CA ASP A 86 1.84 9.87 6.44
C ASP A 86 0.53 10.63 6.21
N VAL A 87 -0.07 10.48 5.02
CA VAL A 87 -1.40 11.03 4.74
C VAL A 87 -2.47 10.37 5.62
N ILE A 88 -2.48 9.03 5.68
CA ILE A 88 -3.48 8.27 6.45
C ILE A 88 -3.41 8.59 7.94
N VAL A 89 -2.21 8.62 8.53
CA VAL A 89 -2.03 8.82 9.98
C VAL A 89 -2.25 10.28 10.43
N HIS A 90 -2.09 11.26 9.54
CA HIS A 90 -2.34 12.66 9.89
C HIS A 90 -3.79 13.10 9.62
N GLN A 91 -4.55 12.35 8.81
CA GLN A 91 -5.93 12.70 8.45
C GLN A 91 -7.00 11.85 9.16
N LEU A 92 -6.62 10.71 9.74
CA LEU A 92 -7.44 9.90 10.64
C LEU A 92 -7.11 10.22 12.10
#